data_AF-A0A934F757-F1
#
_entry.id   AF-A0A934F757-F1
#
_cell.length_a   1.000
_cell.length_b   1.000
_cell.length_c   1.000
_cell.angle_alpha   90.00
_cell.angle_beta   90.00
_cell.angle_gamma   90.00
#
_symmetry.space_group_name_H-M   'P 1'
#
loop_
_entity.id
_entity.type
_entity.pdbx_description
1 polymer ?
#
loop_
_entity_poly.entity_id
_entity_poly.type
_entity_poly.pdbx_seq_one_letter_code
_entity_poly.pdbx_strand_id
1 'polypeptide(L)' 'MVLKPGESTVIESSVFMMHEGMDGPHDFAVHLKTNDPNNPDLVVHVLSNWIP' A
#
# COMPACT_ATOMS: atom_id res chain seq x y z
N MET A 1 -0.79 -8.82 -12.53
CA MET A 1 0.04 -7.99 -13.46
C MET A 1 1.41 -8.64 -13.57
N VAL A 2 2.11 -8.49 -14.70
CA VAL A 2 3.50 -8.96 -14.90
C VAL A 2 4.31 -7.82 -15.49
N LEU A 3 5.47 -7.51 -14.89
CA LEU A 3 6.43 -6.51 -15.37
C LEU A 3 7.61 -7.21 -16.07
N LYS A 4 8.07 -6.67 -17.19
CA LYS A 4 9.33 -7.10 -17.82
C LYS A 4 10.54 -6.46 -17.11
N PRO A 5 11.76 -6.99 -17.29
CA PRO A 5 12.95 -6.37 -16.73
C PRO A 5 13.09 -4.90 -17.13
N GLY A 6 13.22 -4.01 -16.13
CA GLY A 6 13.35 -2.57 -16.32
C GLY A 6 12.02 -1.80 -16.41
N GLU A 7 10.87 -2.48 -16.42
CA GLU A 7 9.56 -1.81 -16.39
C GLU A 7 9.16 -1.41 -14.97
N SER A 8 8.30 -0.40 -14.89
CA SER A 8 7.68 0.07 -13.64
C SER A 8 6.18 0.28 -13.84
N THR A 9 5.46 0.37 -12.73
CA THR A 9 4.01 0.61 -12.72
C THR A 9 3.59 1.35 -11.46
N VAL A 10 2.33 1.76 -11.43
CA VAL A 10 1.68 2.41 -10.29
C VAL A 10 0.57 1.50 -9.79
N ILE A 11 0.52 1.29 -8.48
CA ILE A 11 -0.58 0.62 -7.81
C ILE A 11 -1.48 1.70 -7.22
N GLU A 12 -2.72 1.75 -7.67
CA GLU A 12 -3.73 2.68 -7.19
C GLU A 12 -4.75 1.93 -6.32
N SER A 13 -5.18 2.55 -5.23
CA SER A 13 -6.15 1.98 -4.31
C SER A 13 -7.04 3.09 -3.75
N SER A 14 -8.36 2.89 -3.82
CA SER A 14 -9.36 3.81 -3.30
C SER A 14 -9.90 3.38 -1.92
N VAL A 15 -9.38 2.31 -1.33
CA VAL A 15 -9.95 1.69 -0.12
C VAL A 15 -9.41 2.29 1.18
N PHE A 16 -8.36 3.12 1.12
CA PHE A 16 -7.87 3.86 2.29
C PHE A 16 -8.79 5.05 2.56
N MET A 17 -9.90 4.79 3.24
CA MET A 17 -10.91 5.79 3.56
C MET A 17 -10.84 6.15 5.04
N MET A 18 -11.05 7.43 5.33
CA MET A 18 -11.25 7.95 6.68
C MET A 18 -12.68 8.47 6.79
N HIS A 19 -13.30 8.27 7.95
CA HIS A 19 -14.63 8.79 8.24
C HIS A 19 -14.65 9.40 9.64
N GLU A 20 -15.65 10.23 9.91
CA GLU A 20 -15.87 10.83 11.24
C GLU A 20 -15.72 9.79 12.36
N GLY A 21 -14.93 10.13 13.37
CA GLY A 21 -14.58 9.22 14.47
C GLY A 21 -13.33 8.37 14.25
N MET A 22 -12.65 8.47 13.10
CA MET A 22 -11.34 7.87 12.84
C MET A 22 -10.19 8.88 12.93
N ASP A 23 -10.30 9.91 13.77
CA ASP A 23 -9.22 10.90 13.91
C ASP A 23 -7.92 10.26 14.42
N GLY A 24 -6.79 10.83 14.02
CA GLY A 24 -5.46 10.47 14.50
C GLY A 24 -4.66 9.52 13.60
N PRO A 25 -3.60 8.92 14.15
CA PRO A 25 -2.65 8.10 13.40
C PRO A 25 -3.23 6.76 12.95
N HIS A 26 -2.98 6.41 11.70
CA HIS A 26 -3.36 5.16 11.07
C HIS A 26 -2.15 4.57 10.32
N ASP A 27 -2.01 3.26 10.41
CA ASP A 27 -1.03 2.48 9.66
C ASP A 27 -1.79 1.48 8.79
N PHE A 28 -1.95 1.82 7.51
CA PHE A 28 -2.47 0.89 6.53
C PHE A 28 -1.31 0.13 5.88
N ALA A 29 -1.57 -1.10 5.46
CA ALA A 29 -0.57 -1.92 4.82
C ALA A 29 -1.10 -2.49 3.49
N VAL A 30 -0.25 -2.46 2.47
CA VAL A 30 -0.46 -3.17 1.21
C VAL A 30 0.48 -4.36 1.16
N HIS A 31 -0.08 -5.57 1.13
CA HIS A 31 0.67 -6.79 0.85
C HIS A 31 0.80 -6.98 -0.66
N LEU A 32 1.99 -6.71 -1.19
CA LEU A 32 2.34 -6.98 -2.58
C LEU A 32 2.96 -8.37 -2.68
N LYS A 33 2.16 -9.35 -3.08
CA LYS A 33 2.64 -10.68 -3.43
C LYS A 33 3.36 -10.63 -4.77
N THR A 34 4.61 -11.06 -4.81
CA THR A 34 5.44 -11.05 -6.02
C THR A 34 6.05 -12.43 -6.28
N ASN A 35 6.66 -12.59 -7.45
CA ASN A 35 7.47 -13.75 -7.80
C ASN A 35 8.98 -13.49 -7.65
N ASP A 36 9.41 -12.39 -7.03
CA ASP A 36 10.81 -12.20 -6.64
C ASP A 36 11.13 -13.19 -5.50
N PRO A 37 12.07 -14.13 -5.69
CA PRO A 37 12.41 -15.12 -4.66
C PRO A 37 12.97 -14.50 -3.38
N ASN A 38 13.50 -13.27 -3.44
CA ASN A 38 14.00 -12.57 -2.26
C ASN A 38 12.90 -11.80 -1.51
N ASN A 39 11.87 -11.33 -2.23
CA ASN A 39 10.78 -10.53 -1.69
C ASN A 39 9.40 -11.03 -2.17
N PRO A 40 9.01 -12.27 -1.83
CA PRO A 40 7.77 -12.86 -2.34
C PRO A 40 6.50 -12.22 -1.74
N ASP A 41 6.63 -11.54 -0.60
CA ASP A 41 5.58 -10.75 0.04
C ASP A 41 6.19 -9.45 0.57
N LEU A 42 6.00 -8.37 -0.16
CA LEU A 42 6.46 -7.04 0.24
C LEU A 42 5.31 -6.28 0.89
N VAL A 43 5.52 -5.83 2.13
CA VAL A 43 4.55 -4.98 2.83
C VAL A 43 4.93 -3.51 2.66
N VAL A 44 4.04 -2.74 2.05
CA VAL A 44 4.18 -1.28 1.93
C VAL A 44 3.25 -0.61 2.93
N HIS A 45 3.84 0.13 3.87
CA HIS A 45 3.09 0.89 4.87
C HIS A 45 2.66 2.25 4.30
N VAL A 46 1.39 2.56 4.47
CA VAL A 46 0.76 3.84 4.13
C VAL A 46 0.31 4.48 5.43
N LEU A 47 1.17 5.33 5.96
CA LEU A 47 0.93 6.03 7.22
C LEU A 47 0.08 7.26 6.96
N SER A 48 -0.96 7.43 7.76
CA SER A 48 -1.83 8.60 7.72
C SER A 48 -1.98 9.16 9.12
N ASN A 49 -2.12 10.48 9.23
CA ASN A 49 -2.56 11.12 10.45
C ASN A 49 -3.69 12.07 10.08
N TRP A 50 -4.93 11.63 10.30
CA TRP A 50 -6.10 12.41 9.93
C TRP A 50 -6.45 13.37 11.06
N ILE A 51 -6.43 14.66 10.74
CA ILE A 51 -6.73 15.75 11.68
C ILE A 51 -7.84 16.63 11.10
N PRO A 52 -8.71 17.22 11.94
CA PRO A 52 -9.74 18.19 11.51
C PRO A 52 -9.17 19.44 10.83
#